data_AF-A0A6L4ZPJ8-F1
#
_entry.id   AF-A0A6L4ZPJ8-F1
#
_cell.length_a   1.000
_cell.length_b   1.000
_cell.length_c   1.000
_cell.angle_alpha   90.00
_cell.angle_beta   90.00
_cell.angle_gamma   90.00
#
_symmetry.space_group_name_H-M   'P 1'
#
loop_
_entity.id
_entity.type
_entity.pdbx_description
1 polymer ?
#
loop_
_entity_poly.entity_id
_entity_poly.type
_entity_poly.pdbx_seq_one_letter_code
_entity_poly.pdbx_strand_id
1 'polypeptide(L)'
;MWTINILFFLAIVVAILLSRHEIRRYTDARISGTLANADRHRFTRRMIGTSILTLFLVMTYFGYAYKEIFINRPWFFGVYWTICILLAPLLVFVALMDARAIFRQSMGQYMSEDKEAERLQKFLNKEKSEKN
;
A
#
# COMPACT_ATOMS: atom_id res chain seq x y z
N MET A 1 28.17 1.16 0.25
CA MET A 1 27.46 -0.11 0.47
C MET A 1 26.58 -0.10 1.72
N TRP A 2 27.10 0.32 2.88
CA TRP A 2 26.32 0.32 4.14
C TRP A 2 24.99 1.09 4.09
N THR A 3 24.98 2.28 3.49
CA THR A 3 23.78 3.12 3.33
C THR A 3 22.68 2.46 2.48
N ILE A 4 23.06 1.81 1.37
CA ILE A 4 22.12 1.09 0.49
C ILE A 4 21.51 -0.10 1.24
N ASN A 5 22.32 -0.85 1.98
CA ASN A 5 21.84 -2.00 2.76
C ASN A 5 20.85 -1.58 3.86
N ILE A 6 21.11 -0.45 4.55
CA ILE A 6 20.19 0.10 5.55
C ILE A 6 18.86 0.51 4.90
N LEU A 7 18.89 1.17 3.75
CA LEU A 7 17.67 1.57 3.04
C LEU A 7 16.83 0.36 2.61
N PHE A 8 17.46 -0.69 2.09
CA PHE A 8 16.77 -1.94 1.74
C PHE A 8 16.18 -2.63 2.97
N PHE A 9 16.94 -2.69 4.06
CA PHE A 9 16.47 -3.27 5.31
C PHE A 9 15.24 -2.52 5.85
N LEU A 10 15.30 -1.18 5.89
CA LEU A 10 14.16 -0.34 6.28
C LEU A 10 12.96 -0.56 5.36
N ALA A 11 13.17 -0.64 4.04
CA ALA A 11 12.08 -0.88 3.09
C ALA A 11 11.39 -2.25 3.32
N ILE A 12 12.15 -3.30 3.65
CA ILE A 12 11.61 -4.62 4.00
C ILE A 12 10.81 -4.55 5.30
N VAL A 13 11.36 -3.91 6.35
CA VAL A 13 10.67 -3.74 7.64
C VAL A 13 9.35 -3.01 7.44
N VAL A 14 9.34 -1.91 6.67
CA VAL A 14 8.12 -1.16 6.35
C VAL A 14 7.12 -2.02 5.57
N ALA A 15 7.56 -2.79 4.57
CA ALA A 15 6.67 -3.68 3.80
C ALA A 15 6.02 -4.77 4.67
N ILE A 16 6.76 -5.34 5.61
CA ILE A 16 6.24 -6.33 6.59
C ILE A 16 5.22 -5.67 7.51
N LEU A 17 5.53 -4.50 8.07
CA LEU A 17 4.62 -3.77 8.95
C LEU A 17 3.31 -3.39 8.25
N LEU A 18 3.39 -2.92 7.00
CA LEU A 18 2.23 -2.61 6.16
C LEU A 18 1.38 -3.86 5.91
N SER A 19 2.01 -4.98 5.52
CA SER A 19 1.30 -6.24 5.27
C SER A 19 0.61 -6.75 6.54
N ARG A 20 1.31 -6.72 7.68
CA ARG A 20 0.75 -7.11 8.99
C ARG A 20 -0.44 -6.22 9.38
N HIS A 21 -0.33 -4.91 9.16
CA HIS A 21 -1.41 -3.97 9.48
C HIS A 21 -2.67 -4.25 8.65
N GLU A 22 -2.51 -4.48 7.34
CA GLU A 22 -3.64 -4.81 6.45
C GLU A 22 -4.27 -6.17 6.79
N ILE A 23 -3.46 -7.19 7.09
CA ILE A 23 -3.95 -8.52 7.50
C ILE A 23 -4.78 -8.40 8.77
N ARG A 24 -4.28 -7.65 9.77
CA ARG A 24 -5.00 -7.46 11.04
C ARG A 24 -6.34 -6.78 10.80
N ARG A 25 -6.35 -5.67 10.05
CA ARG A 25 -7.58 -4.94 9.70
C ARG A 25 -8.60 -5.83 8.98
N TYR A 26 -8.16 -6.61 8.00
CA TYR A 26 -9.03 -7.51 7.25
C TYR A 26 -9.59 -8.63 8.15
N THR A 27 -8.75 -9.17 9.03
CA THR A 27 -9.14 -10.23 9.99
C THR A 27 -10.17 -9.70 10.98
N ASP A 28 -9.95 -8.51 11.55
CA ASP A 28 -10.88 -7.87 12.48
C ASP A 28 -12.24 -7.60 11.80
N ALA A 29 -12.23 -7.09 10.56
CA ALA A 29 -13.46 -6.87 9.77
C ALA A 29 -14.19 -8.17 9.40
N ARG A 30 -13.46 -9.28 9.22
CA ARG A 30 -14.04 -10.61 8.99
C ARG A 30 -14.74 -11.13 10.23
N ILE A 31 -14.11 -10.97 11.39
CA ILE A 31 -14.63 -11.44 12.67
C ILE A 31 -15.87 -10.63 13.09
N SER A 32 -15.93 -9.35 12.75
CA SER A 32 -17.10 -8.49 13.03
C SER A 32 -18.30 -8.71 12.10
N GLY A 33 -18.24 -9.65 11.15
CA GLY A 33 -19.42 -10.15 10.40
C GLY A 33 -19.86 -9.35 9.17
N THR A 34 -19.23 -8.21 8.85
CA THR A 34 -19.60 -7.39 7.68
C THR A 34 -18.40 -7.13 6.78
N LEU A 35 -17.98 -8.14 6.01
CA LEU A 35 -17.04 -7.92 4.91
C LEU A 35 -17.81 -7.56 3.64
N ALA A 36 -17.95 -6.27 3.37
CA ALA A 36 -18.37 -5.81 2.06
C ALA A 36 -17.36 -6.28 1.00
N ASN A 37 -17.83 -6.71 -0.18
CA ASN A 37 -16.97 -7.11 -1.30
C ASN A 37 -15.90 -6.05 -1.64
N ALA A 38 -16.19 -4.78 -1.39
CA ALA A 38 -15.26 -3.66 -1.55
C ALA A 38 -14.00 -3.78 -0.67
N ASP A 39 -14.12 -4.23 0.58
CA ASP A 39 -12.99 -4.38 1.51
C ASP A 39 -12.11 -5.56 1.13
N ARG A 40 -12.70 -6.64 0.60
CA ARG A 40 -11.95 -7.77 0.05
C ARG A 40 -11.12 -7.35 -1.16
N HIS A 41 -11.71 -6.63 -2.12
CA HIS A 41 -10.96 -6.12 -3.28
C HIS A 41 -9.85 -5.15 -2.90
N ARG A 42 -10.08 -4.31 -1.88
CA ARG A 42 -9.05 -3.42 -1.35
C ARG A 42 -7.90 -4.19 -0.72
N PHE A 43 -8.20 -5.16 0.14
CA PHE A 43 -7.20 -6.02 0.78
C PHE A 43 -6.36 -6.75 -0.27
N THR A 44 -7.00 -7.39 -1.25
CA THR A 44 -6.30 -8.10 -2.34
C THR A 44 -5.38 -7.15 -3.12
N ARG A 45 -5.85 -5.96 -3.50
CA ARG A 45 -5.02 -4.98 -4.22
C ARG A 45 -3.80 -4.54 -3.41
N ARG A 46 -3.97 -4.29 -2.10
CA ARG A 46 -2.87 -3.90 -1.21
C ARG A 46 -1.85 -5.03 -1.02
N MET A 47 -2.31 -6.26 -0.85
CA MET A 47 -1.45 -7.44 -0.75
C MET A 47 -0.68 -7.72 -2.05
N ILE A 48 -1.32 -7.54 -3.21
CA ILE A 48 -0.65 -7.63 -4.51
C ILE A 48 0.44 -6.54 -4.60
N GLY A 49 0.11 -5.29 -4.25
CA GLY A 49 1.07 -4.18 -4.24
C GLY A 49 2.28 -4.42 -3.34
N THR A 50 2.06 -4.88 -2.11
CA THR A 50 3.17 -5.21 -1.19
C THR A 50 4.01 -6.37 -1.70
N SER A 51 3.39 -7.41 -2.29
CA SER A 51 4.11 -8.55 -2.86
C SER A 51 5.00 -8.13 -4.04
N ILE A 52 4.49 -7.30 -4.95
CA ILE A 52 5.26 -6.75 -6.08
C ILE A 52 6.42 -5.89 -5.54
N LEU A 53 6.16 -5.07 -4.52
CA LEU A 53 7.19 -4.21 -3.92
C LEU A 53 8.30 -5.04 -3.29
N THR A 54 7.96 -6.08 -2.54
CA THR A 54 8.92 -7.00 -1.95
C THR A 54 9.74 -7.70 -3.04
N LEU A 55 9.09 -8.20 -4.10
CA LEU A 55 9.78 -8.83 -5.22
C LEU A 55 10.77 -7.87 -5.89
N PHE A 56 10.32 -6.64 -6.19
CA PHE A 56 11.16 -5.61 -6.79
C PHE A 56 12.37 -5.25 -5.91
N LEU A 57 12.18 -5.13 -4.59
CA LEU A 57 13.26 -4.87 -3.64
C LEU A 57 14.27 -6.02 -3.61
N VAL A 58 13.79 -7.26 -3.49
CA VAL A 58 14.64 -8.45 -3.46
C VAL A 58 15.44 -8.56 -4.76
N MET A 59 14.80 -8.36 -5.91
CA MET A 59 15.48 -8.43 -7.20
C MET A 59 16.50 -7.30 -7.36
N THR A 60 16.16 -6.07 -7.01
CA THR A 60 17.10 -4.94 -7.13
C THR A 60 18.31 -5.14 -6.22
N TYR A 61 18.08 -5.61 -4.99
CA TYR A 61 19.16 -5.92 -4.04
C TYR A 61 20.04 -7.06 -4.55
N PHE A 62 19.44 -8.16 -5.04
CA PHE A 62 20.20 -9.30 -5.55
C PHE A 62 21.06 -8.92 -6.76
N GLY A 63 20.49 -8.17 -7.72
CA GLY A 63 21.23 -7.73 -8.91
C GLY A 63 22.40 -6.80 -8.58
N TYR A 64 22.25 -5.97 -7.53
CA TYR A 64 23.31 -5.08 -7.06
C TYR A 64 24.39 -5.83 -6.26
N ALA A 65 23.98 -6.67 -5.30
CA ALA A 65 24.88 -7.37 -4.38
C ALA A 65 25.67 -8.50 -5.08
N TYR A 66 25.07 -9.16 -6.07
CA TYR A 66 25.63 -10.35 -6.72
C TYR A 66 25.92 -10.14 -8.20
N LYS A 67 26.31 -8.93 -8.61
CA LYS A 67 26.66 -8.61 -10.00
C LYS A 67 27.67 -9.58 -10.63
N GLU A 68 28.54 -10.18 -9.81
CA GLU A 68 29.58 -11.11 -10.23
C GLU A 68 29.03 -12.42 -10.82
N ILE A 69 27.84 -12.85 -10.37
CA ILE A 69 27.16 -14.03 -10.89
C ILE A 69 26.82 -13.87 -12.38
N PHE A 70 26.69 -12.62 -12.84
CA PHE A 70 26.28 -12.30 -14.20
C PHE A 70 27.44 -12.06 -15.17
N ILE A 71 28.70 -12.07 -14.69
CA ILE A 71 29.89 -11.79 -15.51
C ILE A 71 29.97 -12.72 -16.72
N ASN A 72 29.65 -14.00 -16.55
CA ASN A 72 29.73 -15.00 -17.61
C ASN A 72 28.54 -14.96 -18.58
N ARG A 73 27.48 -14.18 -18.28
CA ARG A 73 26.24 -14.11 -19.08
C ARG A 73 25.68 -12.68 -19.09
N PRO A 74 26.30 -11.74 -19.83
CA PRO A 74 25.88 -10.33 -19.83
C PRO A 74 24.47 -10.11 -20.37
N TRP A 75 24.00 -10.95 -21.30
CA TRP A 75 22.62 -10.90 -21.79
C TRP A 75 21.60 -11.22 -20.69
N PHE A 76 21.94 -12.13 -19.77
CA PHE A 76 21.08 -12.50 -18.64
C PHE A 76 20.97 -11.34 -17.64
N PHE A 77 22.06 -10.59 -17.44
CA PHE A 77 22.04 -9.35 -16.67
C PHE A 77 21.11 -8.29 -17.29
N GLY A 78 21.18 -8.12 -18.61
CA GLY A 78 20.32 -7.20 -19.35
C GLY A 78 18.84 -7.55 -19.16
N VAL A 79 18.46 -8.81 -19.44
CA VAL A 79 17.08 -9.30 -19.27
C VAL A 79 16.61 -9.14 -17.82
N TYR A 80 17.46 -9.46 -16.85
CA TYR A 80 17.16 -9.30 -15.43
C TYR A 80 16.77 -7.87 -15.08
N TRP A 81 17.58 -6.89 -15.50
CA TRP A 81 17.29 -5.48 -15.25
C TRP A 81 16.09 -4.98 -16.03
N THR A 82 15.86 -5.46 -17.26
CA THR A 82 14.64 -5.16 -18.00
C THR A 82 13.40 -5.60 -17.22
N ILE A 83 13.40 -6.80 -16.64
CA ILE A 83 12.29 -7.29 -15.80
C ILE A 83 12.12 -6.40 -14.56
N CYS A 84 13.21 -6.04 -13.87
CA CYS A 84 13.14 -5.10 -12.75
C CYS A 84 12.51 -3.76 -13.14
N ILE A 85 12.94 -3.17 -14.27
CA ILE A 85 12.41 -1.90 -14.77
C ILE A 85 10.93 -2.01 -15.12
N LEU A 86 10.48 -3.15 -15.67
CA LEU A 86 9.06 -3.40 -15.97
C LEU A 86 8.19 -3.55 -14.71
N LEU A 87 8.76 -3.94 -13.56
CA LEU A 87 8.03 -3.98 -12.29
C LEU A 87 7.76 -2.58 -11.71
N ALA A 88 8.62 -1.59 -12.00
CA ALA A 88 8.46 -0.21 -11.52
C ALA A 88 7.13 0.46 -11.96
N PRO A 89 6.74 0.47 -13.25
CA PRO A 89 5.45 1.04 -13.66
C PRO A 89 4.26 0.26 -13.09
N LEU A 90 4.43 -1.04 -12.84
CA LEU A 90 3.39 -1.88 -12.22
C LEU A 90 3.12 -1.43 -10.77
N LEU A 91 4.17 -1.09 -10.01
CA LEU A 91 4.04 -0.50 -8.68
C LEU A 91 3.33 0.85 -8.71
N VAL A 92 3.71 1.73 -9.64
CA VAL A 92 3.06 3.03 -9.83
C VAL A 92 1.57 2.84 -10.17
N PHE A 93 1.25 1.88 -11.03
CA PHE A 93 -0.13 1.59 -11.40
C PHE A 93 -0.97 1.12 -10.20
N VAL A 94 -0.44 0.20 -9.37
CA VAL A 94 -1.12 -0.25 -8.14
C VAL A 94 -1.30 0.91 -7.15
N ALA A 95 -0.30 1.78 -7.01
CA ALA A 95 -0.38 2.96 -6.15
C ALA A 95 -1.45 3.96 -6.66
N LEU A 96 -1.52 4.21 -7.96
CA LEU A 96 -2.56 5.05 -8.58
C LEU A 96 -3.96 4.47 -8.37
N MET A 97 -4.11 3.14 -8.49
CA MET A 97 -5.40 2.49 -8.20
C MET A 97 -5.81 2.64 -6.72
N ASP A 98 -4.86 2.56 -5.78
CA ASP A 98 -5.18 2.76 -4.36
C ASP A 98 -5.51 4.23 -4.05
N ALA A 99 -4.75 5.18 -4.61
CA ALA A 99 -5.05 6.60 -4.51
C ALA A 99 -6.44 6.91 -5.06
N ARG A 100 -6.79 6.42 -6.25
CA ARG A 100 -8.13 6.59 -6.84
C ARG A 100 -9.23 6.01 -5.94
N ALA A 101 -9.00 4.86 -5.32
CA ALA A 101 -9.97 4.26 -4.40
C ALA A 101 -10.17 5.12 -3.14
N ILE A 102 -9.09 5.66 -2.57
CA ILE A 102 -9.14 6.57 -1.43
C ILE A 102 -9.88 7.87 -1.81
N PHE A 103 -9.56 8.47 -2.97
CA PHE A 103 -10.24 9.66 -3.47
C PHE A 103 -11.75 9.43 -3.70
N ARG A 104 -12.14 8.28 -4.23
CA ARG A 104 -13.56 7.93 -4.42
C ARG A 104 -14.27 7.77 -3.08
N GLN A 105 -13.61 7.15 -2.09
CA GLN A 105 -14.16 6.99 -0.75
C GLN A 105 -14.28 8.33 -0.02
N SER A 106 -13.27 9.19 -0.11
CA SER A 106 -13.32 10.52 0.51
C SER A 106 -14.40 11.38 -0.14
N MET A 107 -14.45 11.48 -1.48
CA MET A 107 -15.52 12.23 -2.16
C MET A 107 -16.91 11.71 -1.82
N GLY A 108 -17.11 10.38 -1.76
CA GLY A 108 -18.38 9.80 -1.36
C GLY A 108 -18.81 10.20 0.06
N GLN A 109 -17.85 10.35 0.99
CA GLN A 109 -18.11 10.84 2.35
C GLN A 109 -18.31 12.36 2.44
N TYR A 110 -17.76 13.14 1.50
CA TYR A 110 -18.02 14.58 1.42
C TYR A 110 -19.37 14.88 0.78
N MET A 111 -19.85 14.04 -0.13
CA MET A 111 -21.12 14.21 -0.86
C MET A 111 -22.33 13.55 -0.16
N SER A 112 -22.14 12.77 0.90
CA SER A 112 -23.24 12.13 1.62
C SER A 112 -23.87 13.10 2.64
N GLU A 113 -25.11 13.52 2.40
CA GLU A 113 -25.92 14.41 3.26
C GLU A 113 -25.95 13.96 4.74
N ASP A 114 -25.90 12.64 5.01
CA ASP A 114 -25.88 12.08 6.37
C ASP A 114 -24.69 12.55 7.23
N LYS A 115 -23.53 12.82 6.60
CA LYS A 115 -22.34 13.32 7.31
C LYS A 115 -22.33 14.82 7.51
N GLU A 116 -23.14 15.55 6.75
CA GLU A 116 -23.40 16.96 7.02
C GLU A 116 -24.36 17.10 8.20
N ALA A 117 -25.39 16.26 8.28
CA ALA A 117 -26.29 16.17 9.42
C ALA A 117 -25.55 15.79 10.72
N GLU A 118 -24.64 14.81 10.68
CA GLU A 118 -23.77 14.45 11.83
C GLU A 118 -22.83 15.59 12.24
N ARG A 119 -22.29 16.35 11.26
CA ARG A 119 -21.44 17.52 11.53
C ARG A 119 -22.25 18.64 12.18
N LEU A 120 -23.44 18.93 11.66
CA LEU A 120 -24.38 19.90 12.23
C LEU A 120 -24.81 19.53 13.65
N GLN A 121 -25.13 18.25 13.91
CA GLN A 121 -25.44 17.78 15.27
C GLN A 121 -24.25 17.94 16.24
N LYS A 122 -23.02 17.67 15.79
CA LYS A 122 -21.83 17.91 16.60
C LYS A 122 -21.58 19.40 16.88
N PHE A 123 -21.80 20.27 15.91
CA PHE A 123 -21.73 21.72 16.11
C PHE A 123 -22.79 22.21 17.10
N LEU A 124 -24.04 21.78 16.94
CA LEU A 124 -25.16 22.15 17.82
C LEU A 124 -24.95 21.67 19.27
N ASN A 125 -24.45 20.45 19.46
CA ASN A 125 -24.16 19.92 20.80
C ASN A 125 -22.99 20.66 21.47
N LYS A 126 -22.01 21.13 20.70
CA LYS A 126 -20.87 21.91 21.21
C LYS A 126 -21.30 23.31 21.68
N GLU A 127 -22.15 23.99 20.91
CA GLU A 127 -22.73 25.27 21.35
C GLU A 127 -23.61 25.11 22.60
N LYS A 128 -24.34 24.00 22.71
CA LYS A 128 -25.20 23.72 23.88
C LYS A 128 -24.40 23.46 25.15
N SER A 129 -23.17 22.93 25.05
CA SER A 129 -22.29 22.75 26.20
C SER A 129 -21.51 24.01 26.59
N GLU A 130 -21.35 24.97 25.67
CA GLU A 130 -20.70 26.27 25.97
C GLU A 130 -21.67 27.31 26.57
N LYS A 131 -22.99 27.07 26.47
CA LYS A 131 -24.04 27.94 27.04
C LYS A 131 -24.57 27.50 28.42
N ASN A 132 -24.12 26.36 28.94
CA ASN A 132 -24.38 25.89 30.30
C ASN A 132 -23.13 26.05 31.16
#